data_AF-H2Y377-F1
#
_entry.id   AF-H2Y377-F1
#
_cell.length_a   1.000
_cell.length_b   1.000
_cell.length_c   1.000
_cell.angle_alpha   90.00
_cell.angle_beta   90.00
_cell.angle_gamma   90.00
#
_symmetry.space_group_name_H-M   'P 1'
#
loop_
_entity.id
_entity.type
_entity.pdbx_description
1 polymer ?
#
loop_
_entity_poly.entity_id
_entity_poly.type
_entity_poly.pdbx_seq_one_letter_code
_entity_poly.pdbx_strand_id
1 'polypeptide(L)'
;MSTSRQLKVYQDKSRPDSFLLEHRTQEHLLLLQDNCACALSTSDGNELKSSCTKIADTYGCLGVIILNKDAEALVLITGCRVVGKLLDCEIYRISDVSFISLKDASDVTSSLSDLKRLLCSGSFYFSTCGNDDQKNLNLTRTLQKQD
;
A
#
# COMPACT_ATOMS: atom_id res chain seq x y z
N MET A 1 6.44 -20.49 -4.07
CA MET A 1 5.26 -19.66 -4.38
C MET A 1 5.65 -18.23 -4.08
N SER A 2 5.91 -17.42 -5.12
CA SER A 2 6.62 -16.15 -4.97
C SER A 2 5.64 -15.05 -4.55
N THR A 3 5.64 -14.72 -3.27
CA THR A 3 4.99 -13.51 -2.74
C THR A 3 5.81 -12.32 -3.23
N SER A 4 5.54 -11.83 -4.44
CA SER A 4 6.31 -10.74 -5.01
C SER A 4 5.82 -9.40 -4.45
N ARG A 5 6.75 -8.50 -4.17
CA ARG A 5 6.44 -7.10 -3.86
C ARG A 5 6.04 -6.42 -5.16
N GLN A 6 4.74 -6.32 -5.41
CA GLN A 6 4.20 -5.86 -6.70
C GLN A 6 3.94 -4.36 -6.75
N LEU A 7 3.96 -3.68 -5.60
CA LEU A 7 3.72 -2.24 -5.51
C LEU A 7 5.03 -1.49 -5.28
N LYS A 8 5.40 -0.66 -6.25
CA LYS A 8 6.54 0.25 -6.14
C LYS A 8 6.06 1.63 -5.71
N VAL A 9 6.82 2.26 -4.82
CA VAL A 9 6.52 3.60 -4.31
C VAL A 9 7.65 4.53 -4.73
N TYR A 10 7.26 5.64 -5.35
CA TYR A 10 8.12 6.72 -5.80
C TYR A 10 7.75 8.00 -5.06
N GLN A 11 8.73 8.83 -4.77
CA GLN A 11 8.55 10.13 -4.13
C GLN A 11 9.11 11.23 -5.03
N ASP A 12 8.38 12.32 -5.20
CA ASP A 12 8.83 13.45 -5.99
C ASP A 12 10.03 14.13 -5.31
N LYS A 13 11.10 14.42 -6.07
CA LYS A 13 12.33 15.03 -5.55
C LYS A 13 12.14 16.47 -5.06
N SER A 14 11.15 17.17 -5.62
CA SER A 14 10.81 18.56 -5.30
C SER A 14 9.70 18.67 -4.26
N ARG A 15 8.88 17.62 -4.10
CA ARG A 15 7.72 17.58 -3.19
C ARG A 15 7.74 16.32 -2.32
N PRO A 16 8.25 16.41 -1.07
CA PRO A 16 8.34 15.27 -0.16
C PRO A 16 7.00 14.63 0.21
N ASP A 17 5.89 15.37 0.08
CA ASP A 17 4.53 14.95 0.37
C ASP A 17 3.80 14.32 -0.84
N SER A 18 4.46 14.27 -2.01
CA SER A 18 3.90 13.68 -3.24
C SER A 18 4.46 12.28 -3.50
N PHE A 19 3.57 11.30 -3.63
CA PHE A 19 3.90 9.90 -3.83
C PHE A 19 3.21 9.33 -5.05
N LEU A 20 3.98 8.65 -5.88
CA LEU A 20 3.48 7.91 -7.04
C LEU A 20 3.61 6.42 -6.77
N LEU A 21 2.49 5.71 -6.82
CA LEU A 21 2.37 4.28 -6.56
C LEU A 21 2.12 3.56 -7.89
N GLU A 22 2.97 2.58 -8.20
CA GLU A 22 2.90 1.79 -9.42
C GLU A 22 2.74 0.31 -9.06
N HIS A 23 1.62 -0.28 -9.47
CA HIS A 23 1.47 -1.74 -9.42
C HIS A 23 2.03 -2.38 -10.68
N ARG A 24 2.76 -3.49 -10.53
CA ARG A 24 3.51 -4.12 -11.64
C ARG A 24 2.64 -4.54 -12.82
N THR A 25 1.39 -4.91 -12.58
CA THR A 25 0.48 -5.47 -13.60
C THR A 25 -0.68 -4.56 -13.96
N GLN A 26 -0.87 -3.42 -13.27
CA GLN A 26 -2.02 -2.55 -13.53
C GLN A 26 -1.66 -1.46 -14.52
N GLU A 27 -2.64 -1.05 -15.34
CA GLU A 27 -2.47 -0.01 -16.37
C GLU A 27 -2.55 1.43 -15.84
N HIS A 28 -2.80 1.59 -14.54
CA HIS A 28 -2.92 2.88 -13.88
C HIS A 28 -1.92 3.00 -12.74
N LEU A 29 -1.39 4.22 -12.56
CA LEU A 29 -0.61 4.60 -11.40
C LEU A 29 -1.48 5.44 -10.46
N LEU A 30 -1.21 5.40 -9.17
CA LEU A 30 -1.91 6.20 -8.17
C LEU A 30 -0.99 7.32 -7.69
N LEU A 31 -1.37 8.57 -7.93
CA LEU A 31 -0.72 9.75 -7.37
C LEU A 31 -1.42 10.14 -6.07
N LEU A 32 -0.64 10.27 -5.00
CA LEU A 32 -1.06 10.81 -3.72
C LEU A 32 -0.37 12.16 -3.51
N GLN A 33 -1.15 13.23 -3.43
CA GLN A 33 -0.61 14.57 -3.29
C GLN A 33 -1.68 15.49 -2.70
N ASP A 34 -1.29 16.44 -1.83
CA ASP A 34 -2.20 17.46 -1.28
C ASP A 34 -3.47 16.86 -0.65
N ASN A 35 -3.33 15.75 0.08
CA ASN A 35 -4.43 14.97 0.66
C ASN A 35 -5.46 14.43 -0.35
N CYS A 36 -5.10 14.37 -1.63
CA CYS A 36 -5.89 13.80 -2.70
C CYS A 36 -5.23 12.52 -3.24
N ALA A 37 -6.07 11.63 -3.77
CA ALA A 37 -5.63 10.46 -4.53
C ALA A 37 -6.18 10.54 -5.95
N CYS A 38 -5.32 10.43 -6.95
CA CYS A 38 -5.68 10.51 -8.36
C CYS A 38 -5.13 9.29 -9.11
N ALA A 39 -5.97 8.67 -9.94
CA ALA A 39 -5.53 7.63 -10.87
C ALA A 39 -5.00 8.29 -12.14
N LEU A 40 -3.77 7.96 -12.51
CA LEU A 40 -3.11 8.42 -13.72
C LEU A 40 -3.03 7.30 -14.74
N SER A 41 -3.08 7.66 -16.01
CA SER A 41 -2.74 6.75 -17.10
C SER A 41 -1.26 6.35 -17.02
N THR A 42 -0.90 5.23 -17.65
CA THR A 42 0.51 4.81 -17.73
C THR A 42 1.40 5.84 -18.43
N SER A 43 0.88 6.58 -19.42
CA SER A 43 1.65 7.63 -20.10
C SER A 43 1.96 8.79 -19.16
N ASP A 44 0.94 9.37 -18.51
CA ASP A 44 1.10 10.53 -17.65
C ASP A 44 1.93 10.18 -16.40
N GLY A 45 1.70 8.98 -15.86
CA GLY A 45 2.45 8.45 -14.74
C GLY A 45 3.94 8.28 -15.06
N ASN A 46 4.31 7.83 -16.27
CA ASN A 46 5.71 7.67 -16.67
C ASN A 46 6.43 9.02 -16.87
N GLU A 47 5.73 10.04 -17.37
CA GLU A 47 6.29 11.39 -17.46
C GLU A 47 6.63 11.91 -16.05
N LEU A 48 5.70 11.79 -15.11
CA LEU A 48 5.92 12.23 -13.72
C LEU A 48 6.99 11.40 -13.01
N LYS A 49 7.09 10.10 -13.31
CA LYS A 49 8.09 9.21 -12.72
C LYS A 49 9.53 9.69 -12.95
N SER A 50 9.80 10.45 -14.01
CA SER A 50 11.11 11.02 -14.30
C SER A 50 11.61 12.03 -13.25
N SER A 51 10.68 12.77 -12.61
CA SER A 51 11.01 13.69 -11.50
C SER A 51 11.11 12.99 -10.14
N CYS A 52 10.71 11.72 -10.07
CA CYS A 52 10.62 10.98 -8.83
C CYS A 52 11.85 10.11 -8.55
N THR A 53 11.99 9.70 -7.29
CA THR A 53 12.95 8.68 -6.85
C THR A 53 12.18 7.49 -6.29
N LYS A 54 12.58 6.28 -6.67
CA LYS A 54 12.00 5.07 -6.07
C LYS A 54 12.48 4.94 -4.63
N ILE A 55 11.54 4.81 -3.70
CA ILE A 55 11.85 4.74 -2.26
C ILE A 55 11.48 3.40 -1.62
N ALA A 56 10.54 2.63 -2.21
CA ALA A 56 10.17 1.33 -1.65
C ALA A 56 9.64 0.34 -2.71
N ASP A 57 9.85 -0.95 -2.41
CA ASP A 57 9.11 -2.09 -2.98
C ASP A 57 8.30 -2.74 -1.86
N THR A 58 7.00 -2.89 -2.06
CA THR A 58 6.05 -3.27 -1.01
C THR A 58 5.04 -4.30 -1.51
N TYR A 59 4.36 -4.95 -0.57
CA TYR A 59 3.24 -5.85 -0.87
C TYR A 59 1.94 -5.08 -1.11
N GLY A 60 1.84 -3.86 -0.61
CA GLY A 60 0.64 -3.03 -0.72
C GLY A 60 0.77 -1.73 0.08
N CYS A 61 -0.19 -0.84 -0.14
CA CYS A 61 -0.36 0.41 0.61
C CYS A 61 -1.70 0.34 1.33
N LEU A 62 -1.69 0.58 2.65
CA LEU A 62 -2.93 0.65 3.44
C LEU A 62 -3.58 2.04 3.36
N GLY A 63 -2.81 3.06 2.98
CA GLY A 63 -3.27 4.44 2.83
C GLY A 63 -2.39 5.43 3.60
N VAL A 64 -2.90 6.64 3.76
CA VAL A 64 -2.30 7.71 4.57
C VAL A 64 -3.01 7.78 5.91
N ILE A 65 -2.24 7.84 6.99
CA ILE A 65 -2.75 8.10 8.34
C ILE A 65 -2.36 9.50 8.80
N ILE A 66 -3.32 10.19 9.41
CA ILE A 66 -3.14 11.49 10.04
C ILE A 66 -3.07 11.26 11.55
N LEU A 67 -1.91 11.51 12.16
CA LEU A 67 -1.72 11.32 13.61
C LEU A 67 -2.10 12.58 14.39
N ASN A 68 -1.71 13.73 13.86
CA ASN A 68 -2.12 15.05 14.34
C ASN A 68 -2.08 16.02 13.15
N LYS A 69 -2.27 17.33 13.39
CA LYS A 69 -2.33 18.34 12.31
C LYS A 69 -1.05 18.46 11.49
N ASP A 70 0.08 18.10 12.07
CA ASP A 70 1.42 18.31 11.50
C ASP A 70 2.15 17.00 11.19
N ALA A 71 1.55 15.86 11.52
CA ALA A 71 2.14 14.54 11.35
C ALA A 71 1.22 13.61 10.56
N GLU A 72 1.64 13.33 9.33
CA GLU A 72 0.98 12.44 8.38
C GLU A 72 1.99 11.40 7.90
N ALA A 73 1.54 10.15 7.71
CA ALA A 73 2.40 9.07 7.25
C ALA A 73 1.71 8.14 6.25
N LEU A 74 2.45 7.71 5.22
CA LEU A 74 2.05 6.66 4.29
C LEU A 74 2.33 5.31 4.94
N VAL A 75 1.33 4.44 4.99
CA VAL A 75 1.42 3.12 5.62
C VAL A 75 1.59 2.04 4.55
N LEU A 76 2.74 1.38 4.56
CA LEU A 76 3.12 0.37 3.56
C LEU A 76 3.26 -1.01 4.19
N ILE A 77 2.79 -2.04 3.47
CA ILE A 77 2.97 -3.43 3.86
C ILE A 77 4.34 -3.91 3.35
N THR A 78 5.29 -4.08 4.27
CA THR A 78 6.66 -4.53 3.96
C THR A 78 6.88 -6.01 4.21
N GLY A 79 5.96 -6.65 4.94
CA GLY A 79 5.97 -8.08 5.19
C GLY A 79 4.58 -8.66 5.34
N CYS A 80 4.36 -9.81 4.71
CA CYS A 80 3.17 -10.63 4.89
C CYS A 80 3.54 -12.11 4.79
N ARG A 81 2.64 -12.99 5.25
CA ARG A 81 2.78 -14.45 5.14
C ARG A 81 1.49 -15.06 4.62
N VAL A 82 1.62 -16.00 3.70
CA VAL A 82 0.47 -16.81 3.28
C VAL A 82 0.02 -17.67 4.45
N VAL A 83 -1.27 -17.59 4.79
CA VAL A 83 -1.90 -18.36 5.88
C VAL A 83 -2.94 -19.35 5.37
N GLY A 84 -3.29 -19.27 4.10
CA GLY A 84 -4.22 -20.19 3.48
C GLY A 84 -4.38 -19.87 2.00
N LYS A 85 -5.08 -20.77 1.30
CA LYS A 85 -5.51 -20.59 -0.08
C LYS A 85 -6.98 -20.94 -0.14
N LEU A 86 -7.77 -20.09 -0.79
CA LEU A 86 -9.17 -20.33 -1.07
C LEU A 86 -9.39 -20.16 -2.56
N LEU A 87 -9.85 -21.22 -3.22
CA LEU A 87 -9.89 -21.29 -4.69
C LEU A 87 -8.49 -20.99 -5.27
N ASP A 88 -8.38 -19.99 -6.14
CA ASP A 88 -7.13 -19.50 -6.73
C ASP A 88 -6.56 -18.25 -6.05
N CYS A 89 -7.11 -17.90 -4.88
CA CYS A 89 -6.69 -16.74 -4.11
C CYS A 89 -5.88 -17.17 -2.89
N GLU A 90 -4.68 -16.60 -2.75
CA GLU A 90 -3.85 -16.74 -1.57
C GLU A 90 -4.29 -15.72 -0.53
N ILE A 91 -4.44 -16.16 0.72
CA ILE A 91 -4.77 -15.30 1.86
C ILE A 91 -3.49 -15.00 2.61
N TYR A 92 -3.23 -13.71 2.79
CA TYR A 92 -2.05 -13.16 3.42
C TYR A 92 -2.41 -12.56 4.76
N ARG A 93 -1.58 -12.83 5.76
CA ARG A 93 -1.57 -12.11 7.02
C ARG A 93 -0.45 -11.08 7.01
N ILE A 94 -0.75 -9.84 7.40
CA ILE A 94 0.27 -8.79 7.55
C ILE A 94 1.20 -9.18 8.71
N SER A 95 2.51 -9.11 8.47
CA SER A 95 3.53 -9.42 9.46
C SER A 95 4.49 -8.27 9.72
N ASP A 96 4.62 -7.32 8.79
CA ASP A 96 5.42 -6.12 8.97
C ASP A 96 4.88 -4.96 8.14
N VAL A 97 5.00 -3.75 8.69
CA VAL A 97 4.65 -2.50 8.03
C VAL A 97 5.76 -1.45 8.23
N SER A 98 5.84 -0.52 7.28
CA SER A 98 6.69 0.68 7.39
C SER A 98 5.84 1.94 7.22
N PHE A 99 6.30 3.01 7.85
CA PHE A 99 5.70 4.34 7.76
C PHE A 99 6.67 5.27 7.06
N ILE A 100 6.19 6.01 6.07
CA ILE A 100 6.95 7.10 5.43
C ILE A 100 6.27 8.41 5.80
N SER A 101 7.01 9.32 6.41
CA SER A 101 6.50 10.64 6.80
C SER A 101 6.16 11.48 5.56
N LEU A 102 4.97 12.07 5.54
CA LEU A 102 4.58 13.12 4.58
C LEU A 102 4.92 14.51 5.14
N LYS A 103 4.76 14.69 6.46
CA LYS A 103 5.05 15.91 7.22
C LYS A 103 5.91 15.58 8.45
N ASP A 104 6.42 16.58 9.15
CA ASP A 104 7.35 16.38 10.28
C ASP A 104 6.73 15.47 11.36
N ALA A 105 7.33 14.29 11.57
CA ALA A 105 6.82 13.28 12.49
C ALA A 105 7.71 13.07 13.72
N SER A 106 8.60 14.03 14.02
CA SER A 106 9.54 13.93 15.15
C SER A 106 8.86 13.62 16.48
N ASP A 107 7.64 14.12 16.71
CA ASP A 107 6.90 13.98 17.97
C ASP A 107 5.93 12.76 18.04
N VAL A 108 5.74 12.01 16.94
CA VAL A 108 4.71 10.93 16.88
C VAL A 108 5.27 9.51 16.77
N THR A 109 6.57 9.34 17.01
CA THR A 109 7.29 8.06 16.87
C THR A 109 6.73 6.93 17.75
N SER A 110 6.26 7.26 18.97
CA SER A 110 5.63 6.31 19.89
C SER A 110 4.28 5.80 19.34
N SER A 111 3.41 6.70 18.91
CA SER A 111 2.11 6.38 18.31
C SER A 111 2.26 5.48 17.07
N LEU A 112 3.24 5.76 16.21
CA LEU A 112 3.54 4.91 15.05
C LEU A 112 4.02 3.51 15.45
N SER A 113 4.77 3.40 16.56
CA SER A 113 5.24 2.11 17.07
C SER A 113 4.08 1.27 17.61
N ASP A 114 3.13 1.87 18.32
CA ASP A 114 1.94 1.17 18.79
C ASP A 114 1.03 0.76 17.63
N LEU A 115 0.88 1.62 16.63
CA LEU A 115 0.15 1.28 15.41
C LEU A 115 0.82 0.14 14.64
N LYS A 116 2.16 0.13 14.55
CA LYS A 116 2.92 -0.98 13.97
C LYS A 116 2.59 -2.29 14.68
N ARG A 117 2.61 -2.29 16.01
CA ARG A 117 2.29 -3.47 16.83
C ARG A 117 0.86 -3.94 16.60
N LEU A 118 -0.10 -3.01 16.51
CA LEU A 118 -1.49 -3.31 16.21
C LEU A 118 -1.63 -3.97 14.83
N LEU A 119 -1.11 -3.34 13.78
CA LEU A 119 -1.19 -3.83 12.39
C LEU A 119 -0.48 -5.19 12.23
N CYS A 120 0.57 -5.44 13.02
CA CYS A 120 1.32 -6.70 13.02
C CYS A 120 0.86 -7.69 14.11
N SER A 121 -0.26 -7.44 14.79
CA SER A 121 -0.79 -8.30 15.86
C SER A 121 -1.22 -9.70 15.39
N GLY A 122 -1.29 -9.90 14.07
CA GLY A 122 -1.77 -11.14 13.45
C GLY A 122 -3.26 -11.14 13.14
N SER A 123 -3.94 -10.00 13.25
CA SER A 123 -5.39 -9.86 12.99
C SER A 123 -5.75 -9.22 11.64
N PHE A 124 -4.76 -8.82 10.84
CA PHE A 124 -4.97 -8.11 9.58
C PHE A 124 -4.60 -8.98 8.38
N TYR A 125 -5.53 -9.07 7.43
CA TYR A 125 -5.43 -9.98 6.28
C TYR A 125 -5.86 -9.31 4.98
N PHE A 126 -5.30 -9.79 3.88
CA PHE A 126 -5.73 -9.46 2.52
C PHE A 126 -5.59 -10.70 1.64
N SER A 127 -6.17 -10.67 0.45
CA SER A 127 -6.02 -11.74 -0.53
C SER A 127 -5.56 -11.20 -1.86
N THR A 128 -4.77 -12.01 -2.58
CA THR A 128 -4.46 -11.78 -3.99
C THR A 128 -4.84 -13.04 -4.77
N CYS A 129 -5.42 -12.85 -5.95
CA CYS A 129 -5.80 -13.94 -6.83
C CYS A 129 -4.82 -13.99 -8.02
N GLY A 130 -4.52 -15.19 -8.51
CA GLY A 130 -3.51 -15.39 -9.56
C GLY A 130 -3.93 -14.95 -10.97
N ASN A 131 -5.21 -14.63 -11.18
CA ASN A 131 -5.79 -14.31 -12.49
C ASN A 131 -6.44 -12.93 -12.46
N ASP A 132 -6.03 -12.03 -13.37
CA ASP A 132 -6.56 -10.66 -13.51
C ASP A 132 -8.05 -10.65 -13.92
N ASP A 133 -8.54 -11.70 -14.57
CA ASP A 133 -9.93 -11.80 -15.05
C ASP A 133 -10.94 -12.27 -13.98
N GLN A 134 -10.47 -12.72 -12.80
CA GLN A 134 -11.36 -13.18 -11.74
C GLN A 134 -11.61 -12.10 -10.69
N LYS A 135 -12.90 -11.94 -10.36
CA LYS A 135 -13.42 -11.14 -9.24
C LYS A 135 -12.55 -11.39 -8.00
N ASN A 136 -11.69 -10.42 -7.67
CA ASN A 136 -10.77 -10.54 -6.54
C ASN A 136 -11.56 -10.91 -5.27
N LEU A 137 -11.12 -11.95 -4.57
CA LEU A 137 -11.72 -12.36 -3.31
C LEU A 137 -11.64 -11.18 -2.33
N ASN A 138 -12.78 -10.65 -1.91
CA ASN A 138 -12.83 -9.57 -0.94
C ASN A 138 -13.19 -10.14 0.44
N LEU A 139 -12.17 -10.30 1.28
CA LEU A 139 -12.30 -10.84 2.65
C LEU A 139 -13.18 -10.00 3.58
N THR A 140 -13.52 -8.75 3.21
CA THR A 140 -14.44 -7.91 4.00
C THR A 140 -15.90 -8.28 3.80
N ARG A 141 -16.21 -9.10 2.79
CA ARG A 141 -17.56 -9.58 2.49
C ARG A 141 -17.65 -11.07 2.77
N THR A 142 -18.82 -11.50 3.25
CA THR A 142 -19.15 -12.93 3.31
C THR A 142 -19.31 -13.48 1.90
N LEU A 143 -18.96 -14.75 1.68
CA LEU A 143 -19.10 -15.42 0.37
C LEU A 143 -20.50 -15.28 -0.23
N GLN A 144 -21.55 -15.43 0.58
CA GLN A 144 -22.95 -15.26 0.14
C GLN A 144 -23.25 -13.88 -0.46
N LYS A 145 -22.50 -12.84 -0.08
CA LYS A 145 -22.70 -11.47 -0.58
C LYS A 145 -21.77 -11.12 -1.72
N GLN A 146 -20.95 -12.06 -2.20
CA GLN A 146 -20.01 -11.81 -3.30
C GLN A 146 -20.59 -12.15 -4.68
N ASP A 147 -21.87 -12.55 -4.77
CA ASP A 147 -22.61 -12.70 -6.03
C ASP A 147 -22.79 -11.36 -6.77
#